data_AF-A0A485M4I1-F1
#
_entry.id   AF-A0A485M4I1-F1
#
_cell.length_a   1.000
_cell.length_b   1.000
_cell.length_c   1.000
_cell.angle_alpha   90.00
_cell.angle_beta   90.00
_cell.angle_gamma   90.00
#
_symmetry.space_group_name_H-M   'P 1'
#
loop_
_entity.id
_entity.type
_entity.pdbx_description
1 polymer ?
#
loop_
_entity_poly.entity_id
_entity_poly.type
_entity_poly.pdbx_seq_one_letter_code
_entity_poly.pdbx_strand_id
1 'polypeptide(L)'
;MDYGGISASGVFTFNEKGEVVSFVADRYGEFNGRYLLKPWSVLIKEHREFNGVRIPSRGDVIWKLDQGDFHWYQFEITEIEYNRPEAY
;
A
#
# COMPACT_ATOMS: atom_id res chain seq x y z
N MET A 1 0.12 13.20 9.09
CA MET A 1 -0.04 14.31 8.13
C MET A 1 -1.34 14.99 8.48
N ASP A 2 -1.31 16.31 8.65
CA ASP A 2 -2.46 17.10 9.09
C ASP A 2 -2.82 18.10 8.01
N TYR A 3 -4.05 18.04 7.50
CA TYR A 3 -4.57 18.98 6.50
C TYR A 3 -6.03 19.29 6.79
N GLY A 4 -6.38 20.57 6.90
CA GLY A 4 -7.77 21.00 7.16
C GLY A 4 -8.37 20.46 8.48
N GLY A 5 -7.54 20.16 9.48
CA GLY A 5 -7.98 19.56 10.75
C GLY A 5 -8.16 18.04 10.72
N ILE A 6 -7.86 17.38 9.60
CA ILE A 6 -7.87 15.93 9.46
C ILE A 6 -6.45 15.42 9.63
N SER A 7 -6.26 14.47 10.55
CA SER A 7 -4.99 13.77 10.73
C SER A 7 -5.05 12.37 10.14
N ALA A 8 -3.99 11.97 9.45
CA ALA A 8 -3.78 10.61 8.97
C ALA A 8 -2.39 10.10 9.41
N SER A 9 -2.35 8.82 9.77
CA SER A 9 -1.14 8.10 10.16
C SER A 9 -1.10 6.72 9.50
N GLY A 10 0.11 6.17 9.41
CA GLY A 10 0.35 4.83 8.90
C GLY A 10 1.68 4.31 9.42
N VAL A 11 1.77 3.00 9.56
CA VAL A 11 2.92 2.31 10.13
C VAL A 11 3.52 1.41 9.07
N PHE A 12 4.79 1.64 8.76
CA PHE A 12 5.60 0.73 7.94
C PHE A 12 6.37 -0.23 8.85
N THR A 13 6.39 -1.50 8.47
CA THR A 13 7.25 -2.51 9.10
C THR A 13 8.34 -2.90 8.12
N PHE A 14 9.57 -2.96 8.62
CA PHE A 14 10.75 -3.33 7.85
C PHE A 14 11.36 -4.62 8.40
N ASN A 15 11.93 -5.44 7.53
CA ASN A 15 12.75 -6.58 7.96
C ASN A 15 14.18 -6.13 8.34
N GLU A 16 15.01 -7.07 8.78
CA GLU A 16 16.41 -6.81 9.17
C GLU A 16 17.30 -6.25 8.04
N LYS A 17 16.89 -6.42 6.78
CA LYS A 17 17.57 -5.88 5.60
C LYS A 17 17.12 -4.45 5.24
N GLY A 18 16.18 -3.89 5.99
CA GLY A 18 15.58 -2.59 5.71
C GLY A 18 14.54 -2.63 4.58
N GLU A 19 14.05 -3.81 4.18
CA GLU A 19 13.00 -3.94 3.16
C GLU A 19 11.62 -3.81 3.80
N VAL A 20 10.70 -3.09 3.16
CA VAL A 20 9.31 -2.93 3.63
C VAL A 20 8.58 -4.27 3.50
N VAL A 21 8.08 -4.82 4.60
CA VAL A 21 7.30 -6.07 4.58
C VAL A 21 5.80 -5.85 4.74
N SER A 22 5.40 -4.74 5.38
CA SER A 22 3.99 -4.38 5.50
C SER A 22 3.79 -2.89 5.74
N PHE A 23 2.58 -2.45 5.43
CA PHE A 23 2.07 -1.13 5.77
C PHE A 23 0.67 -1.28 6.36
N VAL A 24 0.34 -0.54 7.42
CA VAL A 24 -0.99 -0.51 8.02
C VAL A 24 -1.40 0.94 8.28
N ALA A 25 -2.65 1.26 7.95
CA ALA A 25 -3.23 2.56 8.23
C ALA A 25 -4.76 2.48 8.31
N ASP A 26 -5.38 3.55 8.78
CA ASP A 26 -6.80 3.79 8.59
C ASP A 26 -7.02 4.61 7.32
N ARG A 27 -8.03 4.24 6.52
CA ARG A 27 -8.39 4.95 5.28
C ARG A 27 -9.89 4.97 5.08
N TYR A 28 -10.40 6.06 4.55
CA TYR A 28 -11.78 6.14 4.11
C TYR A 28 -11.97 5.26 2.87
N GLY A 29 -12.80 4.23 2.98
CA GLY A 29 -13.25 3.39 1.88
C GLY A 29 -14.76 3.54 1.68
N GLU A 30 -15.22 3.34 0.45
CA GLU A 30 -16.66 3.28 0.17
C GLU A 30 -17.18 1.86 0.36
N PHE A 31 -18.20 1.71 1.21
CA PHE A 31 -18.87 0.44 1.48
C PHE A 31 -20.38 0.66 1.39
N ASN A 32 -21.01 0.11 0.35
CA ASN A 32 -22.45 0.24 0.10
C ASN A 32 -22.94 1.71 0.07
N GLY A 33 -22.23 2.58 -0.66
CA GLY A 33 -22.59 3.99 -0.83
C GLY A 33 -22.29 4.90 0.37
N ARG A 34 -21.54 4.40 1.37
CA ARG A 34 -21.08 5.20 2.52
C ARG A 34 -19.56 5.16 2.63
N TYR A 35 -18.95 6.31 2.89
CA TYR A 35 -17.53 6.39 3.22
C TYR A 35 -17.32 6.14 4.71
N LEU A 36 -16.55 5.11 5.02
CA LEU A 36 -16.22 4.73 6.40
C LEU A 36 -14.70 4.66 6.56
N LEU A 37 -14.20 5.17 7.68
CA LEU A 37 -12.82 5.00 8.08
C LEU A 37 -12.65 3.56 8.58
N LYS A 38 -11.85 2.76 7.88
CA LYS A 38 -11.56 1.37 8.24
C LYS A 38 -10.06 1.09 8.17
N PRO A 39 -9.56 0.13 8.97
CA PRO A 39 -8.17 -0.29 8.87
C PRO A 39 -7.94 -1.07 7.58
N TRP A 40 -6.77 -0.87 7.00
CA TRP A 40 -6.29 -1.63 5.86
C TRP A 40 -4.80 -1.91 6.00
N SER A 41 -4.36 -2.95 5.29
CA SER A 41 -2.96 -3.35 5.28
C SER A 41 -2.48 -3.66 3.87
N VAL A 42 -1.22 -3.35 3.60
CA VAL A 42 -0.46 -3.91 2.49
C VAL A 42 0.47 -4.96 3.04
N LEU A 43 0.43 -6.17 2.47
CA LEU A 43 1.36 -7.25 2.77
C LEU A 43 2.26 -7.47 1.57
N ILE A 44 3.57 -7.34 1.75
CA ILE A 44 4.54 -7.55 0.68
C ILE A 44 4.92 -9.03 0.61
N LYS A 45 4.77 -9.61 -0.58
CA LYS A 45 5.07 -11.02 -0.85
C LYS A 45 6.44 -11.21 -1.47
N GLU A 46 6.86 -10.29 -2.33
CA GLU A 46 8.10 -10.44 -3.10
C GLU A 46 8.77 -9.09 -3.30
N HIS A 47 10.10 -9.07 -3.16
CA HIS A 47 10.96 -7.95 -3.55
C HIS A 47 11.79 -8.35 -4.77
N ARG A 48 11.82 -7.48 -5.77
CA ARG A 48 12.59 -7.67 -7.00
C ARG A 48 13.42 -6.43 -7.29
N GLU A 49 14.57 -6.64 -7.92
CA GLU A 49 15.42 -5.57 -8.38
C GLU A 49 15.01 -5.14 -9.79
N PHE A 50 14.84 -3.84 -9.99
CA PHE A 50 14.61 -3.21 -11.28
C PHE A 50 15.66 -2.13 -11.45
N ASN A 51 16.47 -2.22 -12.50
CA ASN A 51 17.51 -1.23 -12.83
C ASN A 51 18.43 -0.88 -11.63
N GLY A 52 18.83 -1.89 -10.83
CA GLY A 52 19.70 -1.71 -9.66
C GLY A 52 19.01 -1.22 -8.38
N VAL A 53 17.68 -1.03 -8.40
CA VAL A 53 16.90 -0.64 -7.21
C VAL A 53 15.98 -1.79 -6.80
N ARG A 54 16.12 -2.24 -5.55
CA ARG A 54 15.30 -3.31 -4.97
C ARG A 54 14.04 -2.74 -4.33
N ILE A 55 12.88 -3.13 -4.84
CA ILE A 55 11.57 -2.63 -4.35
C ILE A 55 10.58 -3.77 -4.10
N PRO A 56 9.49 -3.52 -3.34
CA PRO A 56 8.34 -4.42 -3.32
C PRO A 56 7.78 -4.60 -4.73
N SER A 57 7.72 -5.84 -5.19
CA SER A 57 7.30 -6.20 -6.56
C SER A 57 5.96 -6.91 -6.59
N ARG A 58 5.57 -7.58 -5.49
CA ARG A 58 4.25 -8.22 -5.36
C ARG A 58 3.72 -8.06 -3.95
N GLY A 59 2.40 -7.92 -3.83
CA GLY A 59 1.75 -7.84 -2.53
C GLY A 59 0.23 -7.82 -2.63
N ASP A 60 -0.40 -7.88 -1.47
CA ASP A 60 -1.86 -7.80 -1.32
C ASP A 60 -2.24 -6.56 -0.53
N VAL A 61 -3.34 -5.95 -0.92
CA VAL A 61 -4.02 -4.89 -0.20
C VAL A 61 -5.29 -5.46 0.40
N ILE A 62 -5.42 -5.37 1.71
CA ILE A 62 -6.46 -6.05 2.48
C ILE A 62 -7.19 -5.03 3.34
N TRP A 63 -8.51 -4.98 3.25
CA TRP A 63 -9.35 -4.27 4.22
C TRP A 63 -9.63 -5.18 5.42
N LYS A 64 -9.51 -4.63 6.62
CA LYS A 64 -9.85 -5.31 7.87
C LYS A 64 -11.29 -4.94 8.24
N LEU A 65 -12.25 -5.71 7.74
CA LEU A 65 -13.67 -5.47 7.93
C LEU A 65 -14.22 -6.30 9.10
N ASP A 66 -15.40 -5.93 9.59
CA ASP A 66 -16.02 -6.59 10.74
C ASP A 66 -16.38 -8.06 10.44
N GLN A 67 -16.52 -8.42 9.15
CA GLN A 67 -16.75 -9.79 8.67
C GLN A 67 -15.45 -10.58 8.43
N GLY A 68 -14.29 -9.94 8.56
CA GLY A 68 -12.97 -10.52 8.31
C GLY A 68 -12.16 -9.76 7.26
N ASP A 69 -11.06 -10.40 6.86
CA ASP A 69 -10.13 -9.87 5.86
C ASP A 69 -10.77 -9.88 4.47
N PHE A 70 -10.81 -8.71 3.84
CA PHE A 70 -11.25 -8.57 2.45
C PHE A 70 -10.05 -8.23 1.56
N HIS A 71 -9.61 -9.19 0.76
CA HIS A 71 -8.53 -9.05 -0.21
C HIS A 71 -8.99 -8.19 -1.38
N TRP A 72 -8.68 -6.89 -1.32
CA TRP A 72 -9.20 -5.90 -2.26
C TRP A 72 -8.39 -5.82 -3.54
N TYR A 73 -7.06 -5.89 -3.43
CA TYR A 73 -6.19 -5.74 -4.59
C TYR A 73 -4.94 -6.60 -4.43
N GLN A 74 -4.48 -7.16 -5.54
CA GLN A 74 -3.20 -7.85 -5.62
C GLN A 74 -2.42 -7.19 -6.74
N PHE A 75 -1.18 -6.82 -6.47
CA PHE A 75 -0.34 -6.17 -7.46
C PHE A 75 0.88 -7.02 -7.80
N GLU A 76 1.32 -6.87 -9.04
CA GLU A 76 2.62 -7.28 -9.53
C GLU A 76 3.20 -6.15 -10.36
N ILE A 77 4.42 -5.75 -10.05
CA ILE A 77 5.20 -4.80 -10.85
C ILE A 77 6.03 -5.62 -11.82
N THR A 78 5.79 -5.39 -13.11
CA THR A 78 6.48 -6.08 -14.21
C THR A 78 7.64 -5.27 -14.78
N GLU A 79 7.53 -3.95 -14.75
CA GLU A 79 8.49 -3.02 -15.32
C GLU A 79 8.44 -1.67 -14.58
N ILE A 80 9.56 -0.95 -14.56
CA ILE A 80 9.66 0.40 -14.01
C ILE A 80 10.51 1.25 -14.95
N GLU A 81 9.92 2.36 -15.40
CA GLU A 81 10.63 3.40 -16.14
C GLU A 81 10.95 4.56 -15.19
N TYR A 82 12.20 5.01 -15.21
CA TYR A 82 12.66 6.12 -14.36
C TYR A 82 12.85 7.37 -15.20
N ASN A 83 12.48 8.53 -14.65
CA ASN A 83 12.73 9.84 -15.26
C ASN A 83 12.28 9.95 -16.72
N ARG A 84 11.05 9.50 -17.02
CA ARG A 84 10.42 9.70 -18.32
C ARG A 84 9.50 10.93 -18.26
N PRO A 85 10.00 12.16 -18.49
CA PRO A 85 9.13 13.31 -18.65
C PRO A 85 8.34 13.09 -19.95
N GLU A 86 7.05 12.82 -19.83
CA GLU A 86 6.15 12.86 -20.97
C GLU A 86 5.98 14.31 -21.40
N ALA A 87 6.13 14.58 -22.70
CA ALA A 87 5.81 15.89 -23.25
C ALA A 87 4.28 16.05 -23.22
N TYR A 88 3.80 17.06 -22.48
CA TYR A 88 2.40 17.49 -22.47
C TYR A 88 1.96 18.06 -23.82
#